data_AF-A0A955CFJ6-F1
#
_entry.id   AF-A0A955CFJ6-F1
#
_cell.length_a   1.000
_cell.length_b   1.000
_cell.length_c   1.000
_cell.angle_alpha   90.00
_cell.angle_beta   90.00
_cell.angle_gamma   90.00
#
_symmetry.space_group_name_H-M   'P 1'
#
loop_
_entity.id
_entity.type
_entity.pdbx_description
1 polymer ?
#
loop_
_entity_poly.entity_id
_entity_poly.type
_entity_poly.pdbx_seq_one_letter_code
_entity_poly.pdbx_strand_id
1 'polypeptide(L)'
;PAGAETEMLLRAFHRDLAANGPSVVRIIRTVLQGWRRYQTHSNSRIRARFAHEAANLPIRYAGVLWAAARDQRISAERRRDIASLLSQIYAEFGWRSRLGAPLAGRYLLRSLRRHELRDAAGWTYEPPTFYEANHPDSPTAHQVVGLAPA
;
A
#
# COMPACT_ATOMS: atom_id res chain seq x y z
N PRO A 1 -13.75 -12.54 -0.78
CA PRO A 1 -12.79 -13.64 -0.49
C PRO A 1 -11.68 -13.21 0.49
N ALA A 2 -11.32 -14.09 1.42
CA ALA A 2 -10.23 -13.84 2.39
C ALA A 2 -8.90 -13.62 1.64
N GLY A 3 -8.24 -12.49 1.89
CA GLY A 3 -7.03 -12.05 1.16
C GLY A 3 -7.23 -10.84 0.24
N ALA A 4 -8.48 -10.50 -0.12
CA ALA A 4 -8.79 -9.31 -0.92
C ALA A 4 -8.55 -8.00 -0.14
N GLU A 5 -8.77 -7.98 1.18
CA GLU A 5 -8.50 -6.81 2.04
C GLU A 5 -7.03 -6.38 2.01
N THR A 6 -6.10 -7.34 2.02
CA THR A 6 -4.67 -7.02 1.95
C THR A 6 -4.31 -6.40 0.61
N GLU A 7 -4.89 -6.92 -0.48
CA GLU A 7 -4.70 -6.38 -1.82
C GLU A 7 -5.35 -5.01 -1.99
N MET A 8 -6.48 -4.80 -1.32
CA MET A 8 -7.26 -3.56 -1.32
C MET A 8 -6.55 -2.46 -0.51
N LEU A 9 -6.04 -2.77 0.67
CA LEU A 9 -5.17 -1.89 1.47
C LEU A 9 -3.89 -1.55 0.71
N LEU A 10 -3.29 -2.52 0.01
CA LEU A 10 -2.16 -2.27 -0.88
C LEU A 10 -2.54 -1.29 -1.99
N ARG A 11 -3.66 -1.49 -2.71
CA ARG A 11 -4.12 -0.57 -3.78
C ARG A 11 -4.43 0.82 -3.27
N ALA A 12 -5.12 0.94 -2.12
CA ALA A 12 -5.40 2.22 -1.48
C ALA A 12 -4.09 2.93 -1.10
N PHE A 13 -3.15 2.21 -0.49
CA PHE A 13 -1.81 2.70 -0.18
C PHE A 13 -1.03 3.13 -1.42
N HIS A 14 -1.20 2.44 -2.56
CA HIS A 14 -0.52 2.78 -3.81
C HIS A 14 -1.12 4.00 -4.52
N ARG A 15 -2.45 4.16 -4.48
CA ARG A 15 -3.13 5.37 -4.97
C ARG A 15 -2.79 6.57 -4.08
N ASP A 16 -2.67 6.34 -2.77
CA ASP A 16 -2.17 7.31 -1.80
C ASP A 16 -0.70 7.64 -2.01
N LEU A 17 0.15 6.70 -2.42
CA LEU A 17 1.54 6.98 -2.82
C LEU A 17 1.64 7.92 -4.03
N ALA A 18 0.77 7.73 -5.02
CA ALA A 18 0.76 8.51 -6.24
C ALA A 18 0.24 9.94 -5.99
N ALA A 19 -0.76 10.10 -5.12
CA ALA A 19 -1.37 11.39 -4.79
C ALA A 19 -0.70 12.10 -3.59
N ASN A 20 -0.36 11.35 -2.54
CA ASN A 20 0.10 11.79 -1.22
C ASN A 20 1.53 11.31 -0.86
N GLY A 21 2.36 10.94 -1.85
CA GLY A 21 3.71 10.35 -1.72
C GLY A 21 4.61 10.76 -0.54
N PRO A 22 4.59 12.00 -0.01
CA PRO A 22 5.28 12.34 1.24
C PRO A 22 4.84 11.52 2.48
N SER A 23 3.58 11.11 2.60
CA SER A 23 3.03 10.40 3.76
C SER A 23 3.66 9.00 3.92
N VAL A 24 3.68 8.23 2.84
CA VAL A 24 4.21 6.85 2.84
C VAL A 24 5.72 6.83 3.00
N VAL A 25 6.45 7.71 2.31
CA VAL A 25 7.90 7.82 2.46
C VAL A 25 8.26 8.14 3.91
N ARG A 26 7.46 9.00 4.57
CA ARG A 26 7.60 9.31 6.00
C ARG A 26 7.33 8.10 6.89
N ILE A 27 6.26 7.33 6.64
CA ILE A 27 5.96 6.11 7.40
C ILE A 27 7.11 5.10 7.28
N ILE A 28 7.61 4.85 6.07
CA ILE A 28 8.72 3.91 5.86
C ILE A 28 9.98 4.38 6.61
N ARG A 29 10.24 5.68 6.60
CA ARG A 29 11.37 6.29 7.33
C ARG A 29 11.22 6.12 8.85
N THR A 30 10.03 6.36 9.41
CA THR A 30 9.82 6.22 10.86
C THR A 30 9.88 4.76 11.31
N VAL A 31 9.37 3.82 10.52
CA VAL A 31 9.49 2.38 10.82
C VAL A 31 10.95 1.94 10.80
N LEU A 32 11.75 2.39 9.82
CA LEU A 32 13.19 2.11 9.78
C LEU A 32 13.93 2.71 10.99
N GLN A 33 13.57 3.92 11.39
CA GLN A 33 14.16 4.57 12.56
C GLN A 33 13.81 3.82 13.86
N GLY A 34 12.55 3.38 14.00
CA GLY A 34 12.11 2.57 15.13
C GLY A 34 12.87 1.24 15.22
N TRP A 35 13.00 0.53 14.09
CA TRP A 35 13.79 -0.68 14.00
C TRP A 35 15.23 -0.47 14.47
N ARG A 36 15.95 0.50 13.88
CA ARG A 36 17.34 0.80 14.25
C ARG A 36 17.51 1.10 15.74
N ARG A 37 16.54 1.82 16.32
CA ARG A 37 16.58 2.22 17.74
C ARG A 37 16.39 1.04 18.70
N TYR A 38 15.57 0.05 18.31
CA TYR A 38 15.08 -0.96 19.25
C TYR A 38 15.42 -2.40 18.90
N GLN A 39 16.07 -2.67 17.77
CA GLN A 39 16.46 -4.03 17.37
C GLN A 39 17.37 -4.74 18.37
N THR A 40 18.22 -4.00 19.11
CA THR A 40 19.13 -4.52 20.14
C THR A 40 18.66 -4.26 21.57
N HIS A 41 17.39 -3.86 21.78
CA HIS A 41 16.91 -3.54 23.13
C HIS A 41 16.97 -4.77 24.05
N SER A 42 17.43 -4.59 25.29
CA SER A 42 17.42 -5.63 26.33
C SER A 42 16.08 -6.36 26.51
N ASN A 43 14.95 -5.65 26.46
CA ASN A 43 13.62 -6.26 26.60
C ASN A 43 13.16 -6.97 25.32
N SER A 44 12.91 -8.28 25.43
CA SER A 44 12.47 -9.12 24.31
C SER A 44 11.13 -8.71 23.71
N ARG A 45 10.18 -8.22 24.51
CA ARG A 45 8.87 -7.76 24.01
C ARG A 45 9.00 -6.54 23.11
N ILE A 46 9.92 -5.64 23.45
CA ILE A 46 10.18 -4.44 22.65
C ILE A 46 10.83 -4.83 21.32
N ARG A 47 11.84 -5.72 21.34
CA ARG A 47 12.42 -6.25 20.11
C ARG A 47 11.37 -6.91 19.21
N ALA A 48 10.50 -7.74 19.78
CA ALA A 48 9.44 -8.44 19.04
C ALA A 48 8.46 -7.46 18.37
N ARG A 49 8.05 -6.40 19.07
CA ARG A 49 7.19 -5.35 18.50
C ARG A 49 7.84 -4.69 17.29
N PHE A 50 9.08 -4.21 17.44
CA PHE A 50 9.76 -3.51 16.35
C PHE A 50 10.17 -4.44 15.21
N ALA A 51 10.44 -5.72 15.48
CA ALA A 51 10.63 -6.73 14.44
C ALA A 51 9.35 -6.96 13.62
N HIS A 52 8.19 -6.97 14.28
CA HIS A 52 6.91 -7.09 13.60
C HIS A 52 6.62 -5.88 12.70
N GLU A 53 6.81 -4.66 13.22
CA GLU A 53 6.66 -3.42 12.43
C GLU A 53 7.63 -3.38 11.24
N ALA A 54 8.87 -3.84 11.45
CA ALA A 54 9.93 -3.87 10.44
C ALA A 54 9.79 -5.01 9.42
N ALA A 55 8.94 -6.01 9.65
CA ALA A 55 8.89 -7.23 8.84
C ALA A 55 8.68 -6.98 7.33
N ASN A 56 7.98 -5.89 6.99
CA ASN A 56 7.69 -5.51 5.61
C ASN A 56 8.74 -4.57 4.97
N LEU A 57 9.68 -4.03 5.75
CA LEU A 57 10.75 -3.14 5.25
C LEU A 57 11.56 -3.76 4.10
N PRO A 58 12.06 -5.02 4.22
CA PRO A 58 13.01 -5.55 3.25
C PRO A 58 12.45 -5.72 1.84
N ILE A 59 11.18 -6.11 1.74
CA ILE A 59 10.58 -6.53 0.45
C ILE A 59 9.50 -5.56 0.00
N ARG A 60 8.45 -5.36 0.80
CA ARG A 60 7.27 -4.57 0.38
C ARG A 60 7.60 -3.08 0.31
N TYR A 61 8.09 -2.51 1.42
CA TYR A 61 8.41 -1.09 1.46
C TYR A 61 9.60 -0.72 0.59
N ALA A 62 10.62 -1.59 0.51
CA ALA A 62 11.69 -1.42 -0.46
C ALA A 62 11.18 -1.44 -1.91
N GLY A 63 10.23 -2.34 -2.25
CA GLY A 63 9.61 -2.40 -3.58
C GLY A 63 8.81 -1.13 -3.91
N VAL A 64 8.09 -0.59 -2.93
CA VAL A 64 7.39 0.71 -3.03
C VAL A 64 8.38 1.85 -3.32
N LEU A 65 9.45 1.98 -2.53
CA LEU A 65 10.46 3.01 -2.73
C LEU A 65 11.19 2.83 -4.07
N TRP A 66 11.43 1.59 -4.50
CA TRP A 66 12.04 1.29 -5.79
C TRP A 66 11.18 1.75 -6.98
N ALA A 67 9.86 1.56 -6.88
CA ALA A 67 8.90 2.01 -7.87
C ALA A 67 8.80 3.54 -7.89
N ALA A 68 8.67 4.16 -6.71
CA ALA A 68 8.62 5.61 -6.58
C ALA A 68 9.91 6.30 -7.05
N ALA A 69 11.08 5.72 -6.80
CA ALA A 69 12.37 6.24 -7.29
C ALA A 69 12.48 6.24 -8.83
N ARG A 70 11.63 5.48 -9.53
CA ARG A 70 11.59 5.38 -11.00
C ARG A 70 10.43 6.13 -11.62
N ASP A 71 9.53 6.68 -10.81
CA ASP A 71 8.42 7.48 -11.31
C ASP A 71 8.93 8.85 -11.77
N GLN A 72 8.68 9.17 -13.04
CA GLN A 72 9.07 10.43 -13.65
C GLN A 72 8.21 11.60 -13.19
N ARG A 73 7.01 11.34 -12.65
CA ARG A 73 6.09 12.36 -12.13
C ARG A 73 6.58 12.99 -10.82
N ILE A 74 7.50 12.34 -10.11
CA ILE A 74 8.06 12.82 -8.84
C ILE A 74 9.22 13.78 -9.11
N SER A 75 9.30 14.91 -8.39
CA SER A 75 10.40 15.88 -8.54
C SER A 75 11.77 15.23 -8.30
N ALA A 76 12.81 15.74 -8.98
CA ALA A 76 14.16 15.15 -8.91
C ALA A 76 14.72 15.09 -7.48
N GLU A 77 14.47 16.12 -6.67
CA GLU A 77 14.87 16.17 -5.25
C GLU A 77 14.22 15.06 -4.43
N ARG A 78 12.89 14.94 -4.51
CA ARG A 78 12.16 13.88 -3.81
C ARG A 78 12.59 12.49 -4.26
N ARG A 79 12.90 12.33 -5.55
CA ARG A 79 13.44 11.06 -6.08
C ARG A 79 14.77 10.70 -5.44
N ARG A 80 15.67 11.67 -5.20
CA ARG A 80 16.93 11.46 -4.47
C ARG A 80 16.68 11.05 -3.02
N ASP A 81 15.73 11.68 -2.34
CA ASP A 81 15.39 11.32 -0.96
C ASP A 81 14.85 9.89 -0.84
N ILE A 82 13.98 9.50 -1.77
CA ILE A 82 13.43 8.14 -1.86
C ILE A 82 14.54 7.13 -2.16
N ALA A 83 15.44 7.45 -3.10
CA ALA A 83 16.57 6.58 -3.43
C ALA A 83 17.55 6.43 -2.24
N SER A 84 17.79 7.51 -1.49
CA SER A 84 18.57 7.49 -0.26
C SER A 84 17.93 6.60 0.80
N LEU A 85 16.63 6.75 1.04
CA LEU A 85 15.90 5.89 1.99
C LEU A 85 15.93 4.42 1.56
N LEU A 86 15.79 4.13 0.26
CA LEU A 86 15.91 2.77 -0.26
C LEU A 86 17.31 2.19 0.00
N SER A 87 18.36 2.97 -0.22
CA SER A 87 19.74 2.58 0.08
C SER A 87 19.93 2.24 1.56
N GLN A 88 19.32 3.03 2.46
CA GLN A 88 19.35 2.76 3.90
C GLN A 88 18.69 1.43 4.27
N ILE A 89 17.57 1.08 3.63
CA ILE A 89 16.93 -0.24 3.84
C ILE A 89 17.83 -1.37 3.32
N TYR A 90 18.50 -1.18 2.18
CA TYR A 90 19.46 -2.17 1.67
C TYR A 90 20.67 -2.34 2.58
N ALA A 91 21.15 -1.27 3.21
CA ALA A 91 22.24 -1.34 4.18
C ALA A 91 21.80 -2.10 5.45
N GLU A 92 20.57 -1.88 5.92
CA GLU A 92 20.06 -2.49 7.16
C GLU A 92 19.76 -3.99 7.01
N PHE A 93 19.13 -4.41 5.92
CA PHE A 93 18.60 -5.77 5.75
C PHE A 93 19.36 -6.62 4.71
N GLY A 94 20.36 -6.02 4.05
CA GLY A 94 21.28 -6.72 3.17
C GLY A 94 20.65 -7.32 1.91
N TRP A 95 21.12 -8.52 1.55
CA TRP A 95 20.85 -9.17 0.26
C TRP A 95 19.38 -9.53 0.03
N ARG A 96 18.63 -9.83 1.10
CA ARG A 96 17.18 -10.13 1.04
C ARG A 96 16.40 -8.98 0.41
N SER A 97 16.73 -7.75 0.77
CA SER A 97 16.10 -6.55 0.20
C SER A 97 16.59 -6.26 -1.21
N ARG A 98 17.89 -6.43 -1.46
CA ARG A 98 18.49 -6.17 -2.78
C ARG A 98 17.89 -7.03 -3.89
N LEU A 99 17.53 -8.28 -3.59
CA LEU A 99 16.88 -9.18 -4.55
C LEU A 99 15.35 -9.11 -4.51
N GLY A 100 14.74 -8.96 -3.33
CA GLY A 100 13.29 -8.93 -3.17
C GLY A 100 12.63 -7.65 -3.67
N ALA A 101 13.27 -6.49 -3.48
CA ALA A 101 12.68 -5.19 -3.81
C ALA A 101 12.47 -4.98 -5.33
N PRO A 102 13.41 -5.31 -6.24
CA PRO A 102 13.16 -5.19 -7.67
C PRO A 102 12.03 -6.10 -8.16
N LEU A 103 11.89 -7.30 -7.58
CA LEU A 103 10.82 -8.24 -7.92
C LEU A 103 9.46 -7.71 -7.45
N ALA A 104 9.37 -7.28 -6.18
CA ALA A 104 8.18 -6.67 -5.62
C ALA A 104 7.80 -5.38 -6.37
N GLY A 105 8.78 -4.53 -6.70
CA GLY A 105 8.58 -3.29 -7.46
C GLY A 105 8.09 -3.55 -8.89
N ARG A 106 8.62 -4.56 -9.59
CA ARG A 106 8.14 -4.97 -10.91
C ARG A 106 6.72 -5.54 -10.86
N TYR A 107 6.42 -6.36 -9.85
CA TYR A 107 5.06 -6.87 -9.62
C TYR A 107 4.09 -5.71 -9.38
N LEU A 108 4.49 -4.75 -8.54
CA LEU A 108 3.72 -3.55 -8.23
C LEU A 108 3.39 -2.73 -9.49
N LEU A 109 4.41 -2.40 -10.29
CA LEU A 109 4.23 -1.69 -11.57
C LEU A 109 3.29 -2.42 -12.53
N ARG A 110 3.39 -3.75 -12.61
CA ARG A 110 2.46 -4.57 -13.40
C ARG A 110 1.04 -4.58 -12.86
N SER A 111 0.87 -4.53 -11.54
CA SER A 111 -0.45 -4.45 -10.92
C SER A 111 -1.08 -3.09 -11.21
N LEU A 112 -0.33 -2.00 -11.05
CA LEU A 112 -0.80 -0.63 -11.33
C LEU A 112 -1.28 -0.46 -12.77
N ARG A 113 -0.51 -0.94 -13.76
CA ARG A 113 -0.95 -0.90 -15.17
C ARG A 113 -2.21 -1.73 -15.42
N ARG A 114 -2.36 -2.88 -14.76
CA ARG A 114 -3.56 -3.71 -14.86
C ARG A 114 -4.79 -3.02 -14.24
N HIS A 115 -4.58 -2.14 -13.27
CA HIS A 115 -5.64 -1.32 -12.69
C HIS A 115 -6.04 -0.16 -13.61
N GLU A 116 -5.09 0.56 -14.20
CA GLU A 116 -5.39 1.62 -15.17
C GLU A 116 -6.24 1.10 -16.34
N LEU A 117 -5.97 -0.13 -16.81
CA LEU A 117 -6.75 -0.80 -17.85
C LEU A 117 -8.16 -1.23 -17.38
N ARG A 118 -8.36 -1.49 -16.09
CA ARG A 118 -9.67 -1.84 -15.51
C ARG A 118 -10.51 -0.58 -15.21
N ASP A 119 -9.87 0.49 -14.75
CA ASP A 119 -10.52 1.78 -14.53
C ASP A 119 -10.96 2.37 -15.90
N ALA A 120 -10.13 2.23 -16.96
CA ALA A 120 -10.51 2.58 -18.33
C ALA A 120 -11.65 1.70 -18.91
N ALA A 121 -11.89 0.53 -18.32
CA ALA A 121 -13.01 -0.36 -18.65
C ALA A 121 -14.27 -0.09 -17.82
N GLY A 122 -14.33 1.02 -17.06
CA GLY A 122 -15.51 1.44 -16.32
C GLY A 122 -15.77 0.70 -15.01
N TRP A 123 -14.74 0.10 -14.41
CA TRP A 123 -14.87 -0.65 -13.16
C TRP A 123 -15.02 0.27 -11.93
N THR A 124 -16.25 0.44 -11.45
CA THR A 124 -16.54 1.21 -10.23
C THR A 124 -16.21 0.39 -8.98
N TYR A 125 -15.41 0.96 -8.08
CA TYR A 125 -14.93 0.30 -6.85
C TYR A 125 -15.95 0.34 -5.70
N GLU A 126 -16.95 1.21 -5.81
CA GLU A 126 -17.96 1.39 -4.77
C GLU A 126 -18.74 0.07 -4.57
N PRO A 127 -18.70 -0.53 -3.37
CA PRO A 127 -19.57 -1.66 -3.08
C PRO A 127 -21.02 -1.21 -3.28
N PRO A 128 -21.92 -2.07 -3.79
CA PRO A 128 -23.32 -1.72 -3.92
C PRO A 128 -23.83 -1.26 -2.54
N THR A 129 -24.32 -0.03 -2.47
CA THR A 129 -24.89 0.51 -1.24
C THR A 129 -26.13 -0.32 -0.91
N PHE A 130 -26.07 -1.10 0.16
CA PHE A 130 -27.23 -1.80 0.70
C PHE A 130 -27.65 -1.11 2.00
N TYR A 131 -28.94 -0.80 2.11
CA TYR A 131 -29.55 -0.34 3.35
C TYR A 131 -30.28 -1.53 3.97
N GLU A 132 -29.83 -1.98 5.14
CA GLU A 132 -30.56 -2.96 5.94
C GLU A 132 -31.36 -2.20 6.99
N ALA A 133 -32.67 -2.10 6.80
CA ALA A 133 -33.55 -1.41 7.74
C ALA A 133 -33.78 -2.32 8.96
N ASN A 134 -33.17 -2.00 10.09
CA ASN A 134 -33.50 -2.61 11.38
C ASN A 134 -34.79 -1.97 11.93
N HIS A 135 -35.95 -2.32 11.37
CA HIS A 135 -37.22 -2.06 12.03
C HIS A 135 -38.05 -3.34 12.06
N PRO A 136 -38.57 -3.76 13.23
CA PRO A 136 -39.39 -4.96 13.34
C PRO A 136 -40.75 -4.85 12.62
N ASP A 137 -41.14 -3.67 12.12
CA ASP A 137 -42.41 -3.44 11.44
C ASP A 137 -42.25 -2.52 10.22
N SER A 138 -41.87 -3.06 9.06
CA SER A 138 -42.06 -2.33 7.80
C SER A 138 -42.50 -3.24 6.65
N PRO A 139 -43.44 -2.79 5.80
CA PRO A 139 -44.15 -3.66 4.87
C PRO A 139 -43.26 -4.09 3.70
N THR A 140 -43.56 -5.28 3.18
CA THR A 140 -42.88 -6.02 2.12
C THR A 140 -42.28 -5.17 0.99
N ALA A 141 -41.04 -5.52 0.65
CA ALA A 141 -40.19 -4.91 -0.38
C ALA A 141 -40.90 -4.61 -1.70
N HIS A 142 -40.95 -3.32 -2.07
CA HIS A 142 -41.26 -2.91 -3.43
C HIS A 142 -39.95 -2.82 -4.24
N GLN A 143 -39.81 -3.69 -5.24
CA GLN A 143 -38.84 -3.54 -6.32
C GLN A 143 -39.16 -2.27 -7.11
N VAL A 144 -38.24 -1.30 -7.12
CA VAL A 144 -38.37 -0.15 -8.02
C VAL A 144 -37.74 -0.51 -9.36
N VAL A 145 -38.62 -0.59 -10.36
CA VAL A 145 -38.34 -0.78 -11.78
C VAL A 145 -37.40 0.31 -12.30
N GLY A 146 -36.42 -0.11 -13.10
CA GLY A 146 -35.36 0.73 -13.65
C GLY A 146 -35.86 1.88 -14.52
N LEU A 147 -35.21 3.04 -14.37
CA LEU A 147 -35.30 4.14 -15.32
C LEU A 147 -34.35 3.86 -16.51
N ALA A 148 -34.93 3.71 -17.70
CA ALA A 148 -34.20 3.78 -18.97
C ALA A 148 -33.94 5.26 -19.34
N PRO A 149 -32.79 5.59 -19.97
CA PRO A 149 -32.52 6.94 -20.43
C PRO A 149 -33.28 7.26 -21.73
N ALA A 150 -33.72 8.52 -21.85
CA ALA A 150 -34.30 9.13 -23.05
C ALA A 150 -33.22 9.72 -23.96
#